data_AF-A0A223ATY4-F1
#
_entry.id   AF-A0A223ATY4-F1
#
_cell.length_a   1.000
_cell.length_b   1.000
_cell.length_c   1.000
_cell.angle_alpha   90.00
_cell.angle_beta   90.00
_cell.angle_gamma   90.00
#
_symmetry.space_group_name_H-M   'P 1'
#
loop_
_entity.id
_entity.type
_entity.pdbx_description
1 polymer ?
#
loop_
_entity_poly.entity_id
_entity_poly.type
_entity_poly.pdbx_seq_one_letter_code
_entity_poly.pdbx_strand_id
1 'polypeptide(L)'
;MKRVICPVCNSCCSKYGKTNAGTQRWFCGNCKMAFSPKIDNLTKQLNIFLKWLFSKDIQKDMPGGGRTFRRKTSKFWDIWTLPPVVEEQHSVVFVDGIYLCRNACVLICCDRRHVLGWYLCRYEHANAWTSLMSRITEPALVVSDGGKGFNKALKKVWPHAKHQRCLFHVFSQVRRLYYNKT
;
A
#
# COMPACT_ATOMS: atom_id res chain seq x y z
N MET A 1 -30.19 -22.16 -9.72
CA MET A 1 -29.78 -21.34 -10.90
C MET A 1 -29.71 -19.88 -10.48
N LYS A 2 -28.61 -19.16 -10.79
CA LYS A 2 -28.53 -17.71 -10.53
C LYS A 2 -29.55 -16.98 -11.42
N ARG A 3 -30.50 -16.26 -10.82
CA ARG A 3 -31.44 -15.38 -11.53
C ARG A 3 -30.72 -14.11 -11.96
N VAL A 4 -30.96 -13.64 -13.19
CA VAL A 4 -30.41 -12.36 -13.66
C VAL A 4 -31.35 -11.25 -13.21
N ILE A 5 -30.76 -10.23 -12.59
CA ILE A 5 -31.48 -9.12 -11.97
C ILE A 5 -31.22 -7.86 -12.77
N CYS A 6 -32.27 -7.03 -12.94
CA CYS A 6 -32.17 -5.75 -13.61
C CYS A 6 -31.28 -4.79 -12.80
N PRO A 7 -30.27 -4.14 -13.42
CA PRO A 7 -29.37 -3.22 -12.70
C PRO A 7 -30.06 -1.92 -12.26
N VAL A 8 -31.27 -1.63 -12.76
CA VAL A 8 -32.01 -0.39 -12.44
C VAL A 8 -33.06 -0.62 -11.36
N CYS A 9 -33.94 -1.62 -11.54
CA CYS A 9 -35.09 -1.85 -10.64
C CYS A 9 -35.00 -3.13 -9.79
N ASN A 10 -33.88 -3.84 -9.87
CA ASN A 10 -33.63 -5.08 -9.12
C ASN A 10 -34.66 -6.22 -9.34
N SER A 11 -35.51 -6.11 -10.37
CA SER A 11 -36.51 -7.14 -10.72
C SER A 11 -35.88 -8.29 -11.53
N CYS A 12 -36.50 -9.47 -11.49
CA CYS A 12 -36.05 -10.62 -12.27
C CYS A 12 -36.19 -10.35 -13.78
N CYS A 13 -35.16 -10.73 -14.55
CA CYS A 13 -35.15 -10.58 -16.00
C CYS A 13 -35.38 -11.93 -16.72
N SER A 14 -36.00 -11.86 -17.90
CA SER A 14 -36.19 -13.00 -18.80
C SER A 14 -35.13 -13.00 -19.92
N LYS A 15 -34.90 -14.17 -20.54
CA LYS A 15 -33.99 -14.30 -21.68
C LYS A 15 -34.55 -13.53 -22.89
N TYR A 16 -33.69 -12.80 -23.60
CA TYR A 16 -34.08 -11.95 -24.73
C TYR A 16 -33.11 -12.08 -25.92
N GLY A 17 -32.96 -13.28 -26.46
CA GLY A 17 -32.07 -13.54 -27.59
C GLY A 17 -30.57 -13.38 -27.27
N LYS A 18 -29.73 -13.32 -28.31
CA LYS A 18 -28.27 -13.18 -28.20
C LYS A 18 -27.78 -11.96 -28.98
N THR A 19 -26.62 -11.42 -28.63
CA THR A 19 -25.92 -10.42 -29.44
C THR A 19 -25.26 -11.08 -30.66
N ASN A 20 -24.79 -10.29 -31.63
CA ASN A 20 -24.03 -10.79 -32.80
C ASN A 20 -22.75 -11.56 -32.39
N ALA A 21 -22.19 -11.25 -31.21
CA ALA A 21 -21.06 -11.97 -30.61
C ALA A 21 -21.48 -13.23 -29.82
N GLY A 22 -22.76 -13.62 -29.86
CA GLY A 22 -23.29 -14.82 -29.19
C GLY A 22 -23.64 -14.66 -27.70
N THR A 23 -23.46 -13.46 -27.12
CA THR A 23 -23.72 -13.22 -25.69
C THR A 23 -25.22 -13.16 -25.40
N GLN A 24 -25.68 -13.88 -24.37
CA GLN A 24 -27.08 -13.88 -23.94
C GLN A 24 -27.53 -12.49 -23.46
N ARG A 25 -28.58 -11.95 -24.09
CA ARG A 25 -29.27 -10.74 -23.66
C ARG A 25 -30.42 -11.07 -22.71
N TRP A 26 -30.75 -10.13 -21.85
CA TRP A 26 -31.81 -10.23 -20.85
C TRP A 26 -32.72 -9.02 -20.93
N PHE A 27 -34.01 -9.23 -20.73
CA PHE A 27 -35.02 -8.18 -20.76
C PHE A 27 -35.66 -8.02 -19.39
N CYS A 28 -35.79 -6.77 -18.96
CA CYS A 28 -36.56 -6.42 -17.78
C CYS A 28 -37.96 -5.98 -18.21
N GLY A 29 -38.99 -6.71 -17.78
CA GLY A 29 -40.39 -6.33 -18.05
C GLY A 29 -40.80 -5.01 -17.38
N ASN A 30 -40.22 -4.70 -16.21
CA ASN A 30 -40.54 -3.48 -15.45
C ASN A 30 -39.93 -2.23 -16.08
N CYS A 31 -38.62 -2.26 -16.39
CA CYS A 31 -37.91 -1.13 -17.00
C CYS A 31 -38.00 -1.11 -18.54
N LYS A 32 -38.61 -2.12 -19.17
CA LYS A 32 -38.67 -2.32 -20.62
C LYS A 32 -37.31 -2.20 -21.33
N MET A 33 -36.24 -2.60 -20.66
CA MET A 33 -34.86 -2.47 -21.16
C MET A 33 -34.23 -3.84 -21.41
N ALA A 34 -33.49 -3.95 -22.51
CA ALA A 34 -32.68 -5.12 -22.83
C ALA A 34 -31.20 -4.83 -22.56
N PHE A 35 -30.51 -5.71 -21.84
CA PHE A 35 -29.09 -5.57 -21.52
C PHE A 35 -28.36 -6.92 -21.58
N SER A 36 -27.04 -6.86 -21.69
CA SER A 36 -26.17 -8.04 -21.59
C SER A 36 -25.30 -7.87 -20.34
N PRO A 37 -25.54 -8.62 -19.25
CA PRO A 37 -24.73 -8.52 -18.05
C PRO A 37 -23.28 -8.84 -18.39
N LYS A 38 -22.38 -7.89 -18.16
CA LYS A 38 -20.95 -8.17 -18.17
C LYS A 38 -20.61 -8.74 -16.80
N ILE A 39 -20.11 -9.97 -16.75
CA ILE A 39 -19.59 -10.52 -15.50
C ILE A 39 -18.32 -9.74 -15.16
N ASP A 40 -18.42 -8.84 -14.18
CA ASP A 40 -17.22 -8.24 -13.62
C ASP A 40 -16.53 -9.26 -12.69
N ASN A 41 -15.26 -9.52 -12.99
CA ASN A 41 -14.43 -10.45 -12.24
C ASN A 41 -13.34 -9.70 -11.45
N LEU A 42 -13.41 -8.36 -11.38
CA LEU A 42 -12.41 -7.52 -10.75
C LEU A 42 -12.23 -7.85 -9.26
N THR A 43 -13.32 -7.87 -8.48
CA THR A 43 -13.28 -8.19 -7.04
C THR A 43 -12.68 -9.57 -6.77
N LYS A 44 -13.05 -10.57 -7.58
CA LYS A 44 -12.50 -11.92 -7.47
C LYS A 44 -11.00 -11.95 -7.78
N GLN A 45 -10.57 -11.24 -8.82
CA GLN A 45 -9.16 -11.12 -9.18
C GLN A 45 -8.36 -10.39 -8.09
N LEU A 46 -8.94 -9.35 -7.47
CA LEU A 46 -8.33 -8.64 -6.35
C LEU A 46 -8.15 -9.56 -5.14
N ASN A 47 -9.18 -10.34 -4.78
CA ASN A 47 -9.08 -11.30 -3.68
C ASN A 47 -8.00 -12.37 -3.94
N ILE A 48 -7.89 -12.86 -5.18
CA ILE A 48 -6.82 -13.79 -5.57
C ILE A 48 -5.45 -13.11 -5.44
N PHE A 49 -5.33 -11.85 -5.88
CA PHE A 49 -4.10 -11.08 -5.76
C PHE A 49 -3.69 -10.86 -4.30
N LEU A 50 -4.59 -10.39 -3.44
CA LEU A 50 -4.33 -10.15 -2.02
C LEU A 50 -3.99 -11.45 -1.28
N LYS A 51 -4.72 -12.53 -1.56
CA LYS A 51 -4.43 -13.85 -0.97
C LYS A 51 -3.00 -14.30 -1.32
N TRP A 52 -2.61 -14.15 -2.58
CA TRP A 52 -1.25 -14.45 -3.01
C TRP A 52 -0.23 -13.50 -2.36
N LEU A 53 -0.48 -12.19 -2.36
CA LEU A 53 0.44 -11.16 -1.84
C LEU A 53 0.79 -11.35 -0.37
N PHE A 54 -0.18 -11.79 0.45
CA PHE A 54 0.02 -12.05 1.88
C PHE A 54 0.36 -13.52 2.20
N SER A 55 0.60 -14.35 1.17
CA SER A 55 1.01 -15.75 1.35
C SER A 55 2.52 -15.91 1.20
N LYS A 56 2.99 -17.15 1.37
CA LYS A 56 4.36 -17.57 1.04
C LYS A 56 4.47 -18.10 -0.40
N ASP A 57 3.39 -18.11 -1.17
CA ASP A 57 3.34 -18.71 -2.50
C ASP A 57 4.16 -17.87 -3.49
N ILE A 58 4.99 -18.53 -4.31
CA ILE A 58 5.83 -17.87 -5.29
C ILE A 58 5.23 -18.06 -6.68
N GLN A 59 5.29 -17.02 -7.53
CA GLN A 59 4.74 -17.11 -8.90
C GLN A 59 5.39 -18.21 -9.75
N LYS A 60 6.64 -18.59 -9.43
CA LYS A 60 7.38 -19.66 -10.12
C LYS A 60 6.69 -21.01 -9.97
N ASP A 61 6.04 -21.25 -8.82
CA ASP A 61 5.40 -22.53 -8.49
C ASP A 61 3.97 -22.61 -9.05
N MET A 62 3.45 -21.51 -9.60
CA MET A 62 2.15 -21.51 -10.25
C MET A 62 2.20 -22.18 -11.63
N PRO A 63 1.11 -22.85 -12.07
CA PRO A 63 1.01 -23.38 -13.43
C PRO A 63 1.39 -22.35 -14.50
N GLY A 64 2.31 -22.72 -15.39
CA GLY A 64 2.83 -21.83 -16.43
C GLY A 64 3.71 -20.69 -15.88
N GLY A 65 4.36 -20.87 -14.73
CA GLY A 65 5.29 -19.91 -14.13
C GLY A 65 4.63 -18.56 -13.80
N GLY A 66 3.34 -18.60 -13.44
CA GLY A 66 2.57 -17.42 -13.04
C GLY A 66 2.31 -16.42 -14.17
N ARG A 67 2.54 -16.77 -15.45
CA ARG A 67 2.31 -15.85 -16.60
C ARG A 67 0.86 -15.33 -16.63
N THR A 68 -0.11 -16.24 -16.48
CA THR A 68 -1.53 -15.89 -16.43
C THR A 68 -1.88 -15.06 -15.21
N PHE A 69 -1.28 -15.38 -14.06
CA PHE A 69 -1.48 -14.64 -12.82
C PHE A 69 -1.00 -13.19 -12.99
N ARG A 70 0.26 -12.98 -13.39
CA ARG A 70 0.84 -11.64 -13.63
C ARG A 70 -0.01 -10.78 -14.55
N ARG A 71 -0.46 -11.34 -15.67
CA ARG A 71 -1.31 -10.61 -16.63
C ARG A 71 -2.65 -10.20 -16.02
N LYS A 72 -3.24 -11.02 -15.15
CA LYS A 72 -4.53 -10.72 -14.50
C LYS A 72 -4.40 -9.75 -13.33
N THR A 73 -3.26 -9.76 -12.64
CA THR A 73 -3.03 -8.97 -11.42
C THR A 73 -2.22 -7.71 -11.65
N SER A 74 -1.68 -7.47 -12.85
CA SER A 74 -0.85 -6.30 -13.18
C SER A 74 -1.46 -4.97 -12.71
N LYS A 75 -2.74 -4.75 -13.01
CA LYS A 75 -3.52 -3.56 -12.64
C LYS A 75 -3.64 -3.30 -11.14
N PHE A 76 -3.41 -4.31 -10.29
CA PHE A 76 -3.51 -4.14 -8.84
C PHE A 76 -2.22 -3.61 -8.23
N TRP A 77 -1.10 -3.67 -8.96
CA TRP A 77 0.14 -3.01 -8.53
C TRP A 77 0.05 -1.49 -8.61
N ASP A 78 -0.89 -0.96 -9.40
CA ASP A 78 -1.19 0.47 -9.45
C ASP A 78 -1.93 0.97 -8.19
N ILE A 79 -2.38 0.04 -7.33
CA ILE A 79 -2.98 0.38 -6.04
C ILE A 79 -1.87 0.82 -5.09
N TRP A 80 -1.77 2.13 -4.88
CA TRP A 80 -0.85 2.73 -3.93
C TRP A 80 -1.59 3.15 -2.66
N THR A 81 -1.64 2.27 -1.67
CA THR A 81 -2.22 2.61 -0.36
C THR A 81 -1.23 3.44 0.43
N LEU A 82 -1.56 4.70 0.69
CA LEU A 82 -0.83 5.49 1.68
C LEU A 82 -1.20 5.02 3.10
N PRO A 83 -0.26 5.08 4.06
CA PRO A 83 -0.58 4.79 5.46
C PRO A 83 -1.71 5.71 5.96
N PRO A 84 -2.48 5.32 6.99
CA PRO A 84 -3.53 6.16 7.54
C PRO A 84 -2.97 7.50 8.05
N VAL A 85 -3.87 8.48 8.24
CA VAL A 85 -3.54 9.70 8.98
C VAL A 85 -3.65 9.36 10.47
N VAL A 86 -2.60 9.66 11.23
CA VAL A 86 -2.55 9.44 12.68
C VAL A 86 -2.75 10.78 13.36
N GLU A 87 -3.94 11.00 13.90
CA GLU A 87 -4.31 12.24 14.58
C GLU A 87 -3.91 12.25 16.07
N GLU A 88 -3.73 11.07 16.66
CA GLU A 88 -3.29 10.91 18.06
C GLU A 88 -1.88 11.48 18.27
N GLN A 89 -1.70 12.24 19.34
CA GLN A 89 -0.40 12.75 19.73
C GLN A 89 0.38 11.70 20.52
N HIS A 90 1.54 11.30 19.99
CA HIS A 90 2.45 10.38 20.66
C HIS A 90 3.55 11.10 21.43
N SER A 91 3.85 10.66 22.66
CA SER A 91 4.94 11.27 23.45
C SER A 91 6.32 11.02 22.85
N VAL A 92 6.56 9.80 22.34
CA VAL A 92 7.83 9.41 21.72
C VAL A 92 7.54 8.58 20.48
N VAL A 93 8.15 8.96 19.37
CA VAL A 93 8.16 8.17 18.13
C VAL A 93 9.58 7.90 17.67
N PHE A 94 9.75 6.83 16.91
CA PHE A 94 11.00 6.41 16.31
C PHE A 94 10.84 6.46 14.80
N VAL A 95 11.82 7.05 14.13
CA VAL A 95 11.85 7.08 12.67
C VAL A 95 13.14 6.47 12.16
N ASP A 96 13.04 5.72 11.08
CA ASP A 96 14.17 5.06 10.45
C ASP A 96 13.97 4.87 8.95
N GLY A 97 15.06 4.68 8.22
CA GLY A 97 15.09 4.42 6.79
C GLY A 97 15.72 3.07 6.47
N ILE A 98 14.94 2.19 5.83
CA ILE A 98 15.38 0.83 5.50
C ILE A 98 15.58 0.73 3.99
N TYR A 99 16.83 0.60 3.56
CA TYR A 99 17.15 0.33 2.16
C TYR A 99 16.90 -1.14 1.82
N LEU A 100 15.92 -1.40 0.96
CA LEU A 100 15.62 -2.74 0.41
C LEU A 100 16.58 -3.08 -0.74
N CYS A 101 16.92 -2.08 -1.55
CA CYS A 101 17.94 -2.16 -2.59
C CYS A 101 18.45 -0.75 -2.94
N ARG A 102 19.37 -0.62 -3.91
CA ARG A 102 20.01 0.65 -4.28
C ARG A 102 19.01 1.79 -4.57
N ASN A 103 17.84 1.47 -5.11
CA ASN A 103 16.83 2.46 -5.54
C ASN A 103 15.47 2.24 -4.86
N ALA A 104 15.45 1.62 -3.69
CA ALA A 104 14.22 1.43 -2.90
C ALA A 104 14.54 1.53 -1.41
N CYS A 105 14.01 2.57 -0.78
CA CYS A 105 14.11 2.84 0.64
C CYS A 105 12.70 3.01 1.23
N VAL A 106 12.43 2.34 2.34
CA VAL A 106 11.19 2.50 3.09
C VAL A 106 11.51 3.31 4.33
N LEU A 107 10.94 4.51 4.40
CA LEU A 107 10.93 5.32 5.61
C LEU A 107 9.81 4.84 6.50
N ILE A 108 10.06 4.66 7.79
CA ILE A 108 9.08 4.15 8.74
C ILE A 108 9.03 5.08 9.95
N CYS A 109 7.83 5.29 10.48
CA CYS A 109 7.60 5.91 11.79
C CYS A 109 6.82 4.91 12.65
N CYS A 110 7.28 4.66 13.87
CA CYS A 110 6.61 3.80 14.83
C CYS A 110 6.64 4.40 16.24
N ASP A 111 5.68 3.98 17.06
CA ASP A 111 5.80 4.13 18.51
C ASP A 111 6.43 2.86 19.12
N ARG A 112 6.27 2.65 20.43
CA ARG A 112 6.80 1.46 21.11
C ARG A 112 6.14 0.14 20.72
N ARG A 113 4.95 0.18 20.11
CA ARG A 113 4.08 -0.99 19.89
C ARG A 113 3.68 -1.18 18.43
N HIS A 114 3.51 -0.11 17.67
CA HIS A 114 2.87 -0.10 16.37
C HIS A 114 3.61 0.79 15.37
N VAL A 115 3.51 0.42 14.09
CA VAL A 115 3.91 1.28 12.97
C VAL A 115 2.81 2.32 12.75
N LEU A 116 3.18 3.59 12.86
CA LEU A 116 2.29 4.74 12.66
C LEU A 116 2.18 5.11 11.19
N GLY A 117 3.27 4.95 10.43
CA GLY A 117 3.28 5.23 9.01
C GLY A 117 4.54 4.75 8.32
N TRP A 118 4.48 4.70 7.00
CA TRP A 118 5.60 4.36 6.15
C TRP A 118 5.55 5.12 4.82
N TYR A 119 6.69 5.31 4.18
CA TYR A 119 6.77 5.94 2.87
C TYR A 119 7.88 5.31 2.04
N LEU A 120 7.53 4.77 0.87
CA LEU A 120 8.50 4.18 -0.06
C LEU A 120 9.03 5.26 -1.02
N CYS A 121 10.35 5.42 -1.07
CA CYS A 121 11.05 6.34 -1.94
C CYS A 121 12.23 5.65 -2.65
N ARG A 122 12.77 6.27 -3.70
CA ARG A 122 13.97 5.74 -4.37
C ARG A 122 15.24 5.88 -3.53
N TYR A 123 15.32 6.99 -2.81
CA TYR A 123 16.44 7.37 -1.94
C TYR A 123 15.93 8.29 -0.85
N GLU A 124 16.60 8.32 0.29
CA GLU A 124 16.28 9.24 1.37
C GLU A 124 16.51 10.70 0.96
N HIS A 125 15.49 11.52 1.16
CA HIS A 125 15.56 12.96 0.95
C HIS A 125 14.45 13.65 1.75
N ALA A 126 14.55 14.98 1.90
CA ALA A 126 13.68 15.73 2.80
C ALA A 126 12.20 15.67 2.42
N ASN A 127 11.86 15.63 1.13
CA ASN A 127 10.46 15.55 0.69
C ASN A 127 9.83 14.20 1.04
N ALA A 128 10.55 13.09 0.88
CA ALA A 128 10.06 11.77 1.31
C ALA A 128 9.78 11.72 2.82
N TRP A 129 10.69 12.28 3.63
CA TRP A 129 10.46 12.43 5.08
C TRP A 129 9.24 13.31 5.38
N THR A 130 9.11 14.43 4.66
CA THR A 130 7.94 15.32 4.79
C THR A 130 6.64 14.58 4.50
N SER A 131 6.59 13.77 3.44
CA SER A 131 5.39 12.99 3.06
C SER A 131 4.99 11.93 4.10
N LEU A 132 5.97 11.33 4.78
CA LEU A 132 5.70 10.44 5.92
C LEU A 132 5.18 11.23 7.13
N MET A 133 5.95 12.24 7.54
CA MET A 133 5.71 12.99 8.77
C MET A 133 4.41 13.80 8.73
N SER A 134 4.03 14.34 7.57
CA SER A 134 2.82 15.19 7.43
C SER A 134 1.51 14.42 7.66
N ARG A 135 1.57 13.09 7.75
CA ARG A 135 0.41 12.24 8.02
C ARG A 135 0.28 11.86 9.48
N ILE A 136 1.20 12.31 10.33
CA ILE A 136 1.26 11.94 11.74
C ILE A 136 1.34 13.23 12.56
N THR A 137 0.46 13.35 13.56
CA THR A 137 0.46 14.47 14.51
C THR A 137 1.83 14.62 15.16
N GLU A 138 2.23 15.87 15.36
CA GLU A 138 3.54 16.22 15.90
C GLU A 138 3.79 15.56 17.27
N PRO A 139 4.84 14.74 17.41
CA PRO A 139 5.18 14.07 18.66
C PRO A 139 5.92 15.02 19.62
N ALA A 140 5.94 14.71 20.91
CA ALA A 140 6.76 15.47 21.86
C ALA A 140 8.28 15.23 21.67
N LEU A 141 8.66 14.00 21.32
CA LEU A 141 10.04 13.59 21.06
C LEU A 141 10.08 12.65 19.84
N VAL A 142 11.01 12.90 18.93
CA VAL A 142 11.37 11.99 17.85
C VAL A 142 12.80 11.47 18.01
N VAL A 143 12.95 10.16 17.82
CA VAL A 143 14.24 9.48 17.85
C VAL A 143 14.61 9.02 16.43
N SER A 144 15.80 9.39 15.95
CA SER A 144 16.28 8.99 14.61
C SER A 144 17.79 8.80 14.55
N ASP A 145 18.30 8.26 13.45
CA ASP A 145 19.75 8.17 13.17
C ASP A 145 20.42 9.55 12.94
N GLY A 146 19.61 10.59 12.70
CA GLY A 146 20.06 11.96 12.47
C GLY A 146 20.46 12.28 11.02
N GLY A 147 19.95 11.52 10.03
CA GLY A 147 20.23 11.76 8.61
C GLY A 147 19.91 13.19 8.14
N LYS A 148 20.69 13.70 7.16
CA LYS A 148 20.54 15.09 6.64
C LYS A 148 19.14 15.36 6.08
N GLY A 149 18.57 14.39 5.35
CA GLY A 149 17.22 14.51 4.78
C GLY A 149 16.16 14.66 5.85
N PHE A 150 16.25 13.85 6.92
CA PHE A 150 15.34 13.91 8.05
C PHE A 150 15.42 15.24 8.79
N ASN A 151 16.62 15.72 9.14
CA ASN A 151 16.78 16.98 9.88
C ASN A 151 16.15 18.19 9.16
N LYS A 152 16.18 18.20 7.82
CA LYS A 152 15.53 19.25 7.02
C LYS A 152 14.00 19.15 7.08
N ALA A 153 13.44 17.94 7.05
CA ALA A 153 12.00 17.71 7.16
C ALA A 153 11.48 17.99 8.58
N LEU A 154 12.23 17.58 9.60
CA LEU A 154 11.94 17.80 11.01
C LEU A 154 11.63 19.27 11.30
N LYS A 155 12.55 20.17 10.94
CA LYS A 155 12.38 21.62 11.13
C LYS A 155 11.13 22.21 10.45
N LYS A 156 10.64 21.54 9.41
CA LYS A 156 9.49 22.00 8.61
C LYS A 156 8.16 21.45 9.12
N VAL A 157 8.12 20.17 9.48
CA VAL A 157 6.87 19.44 9.75
C VAL A 157 6.58 19.35 11.25
N TRP A 158 7.63 19.15 12.07
CA TRP A 158 7.51 19.04 13.52
C TRP A 158 8.50 20.02 14.20
N PRO A 159 8.22 21.33 14.13
CA PRO A 159 9.14 22.36 14.61
C PRO A 159 9.30 22.41 16.13
N HIS A 160 8.34 21.88 16.89
CA HIS A 160 8.32 21.85 18.36
C HIS A 160 8.76 20.49 18.94
N ALA A 161 8.74 19.43 18.13
CA ALA A 161 9.23 18.12 18.53
C ALA A 161 10.72 18.18 18.93
N LYS A 162 11.02 17.66 20.12
CA LYS A 162 12.42 17.46 20.52
C LYS A 162 13.03 16.35 19.66
N HIS A 163 14.30 16.49 19.30
CA HIS A 163 15.02 15.46 18.55
C HIS A 163 16.13 14.85 19.40
N GLN A 164 16.12 13.52 19.48
CA GLN A 164 17.19 12.74 20.08
C GLN A 164 17.78 11.81 19.01
N ARG A 165 19.12 11.71 18.97
CA ARG A 165 19.74 10.65 18.16
C ARG A 165 19.57 9.29 18.83
N CYS A 166 19.24 8.28 18.02
CA CYS A 166 19.12 6.90 18.45
C CYS A 166 20.47 6.38 18.98
N LEU A 167 20.52 6.04 20.27
CA LEU A 167 21.74 5.54 20.91
C LEU A 167 22.25 4.24 20.27
N PHE A 168 21.34 3.37 19.80
CA PHE A 168 21.71 2.16 19.07
C PHE A 168 22.44 2.49 17.76
N HIS A 169 21.96 3.48 17.00
CA HIS A 169 22.64 3.92 15.79
C HIS A 169 23.99 4.58 16.09
N VAL A 170 24.07 5.39 17.15
CA VAL A 170 25.34 5.96 17.61
C VAL A 170 26.34 4.83 17.94
N PHE A 171 25.93 3.87 18.75
CA PHE A 171 26.74 2.72 19.14
C PHE A 171 27.18 1.89 17.93
N SER A 172 26.26 1.58 17.02
CA SER A 172 26.56 0.80 15.81
C SER A 172 27.56 1.50 14.90
N GLN A 173 27.46 2.83 14.76
CA GLN A 173 28.40 3.64 14.00
C GLN A 173 29.79 3.63 14.64
N VAL A 174 29.89 3.80 15.97
CA VAL A 174 31.16 3.69 16.69
C VAL A 174 31.75 2.29 16.48
N ARG A 175 30.97 1.22 16.68
CA ARG A 175 31.47 -0.14 16.47
C ARG A 175 32.00 -0.37 15.06
N ARG A 176 31.27 0.07 14.04
CA ARG A 176 31.70 -0.07 12.64
C ARG A 176 33.02 0.64 12.36
N LEU A 177 33.21 1.85 12.90
CA LEU A 177 34.42 2.63 12.64
C LEU A 177 35.66 2.07 13.35
N TYR A 178 35.49 1.49 14.53
CA TYR A 178 36.61 1.05 15.38
C TYR A 178 36.91 -0.45 15.30
N TYR A 179 35.93 -1.32 15.04
CA TYR A 179 36.13 -2.79 15.10
C TYR A 179 36.15 -3.50 13.74
N ASN A 180 35.67 -2.88 12.66
CA ASN A 180 35.68 -3.49 11.32
C ASN A 180 36.81 -2.95 10.42
N LYS A 181 37.85 -2.37 11.02
CA LYS A 181 39.05 -1.85 10.32
C LYS A 181 40.25 -2.81 10.38
N THR A 182 40.09 -3.99 10.97
CA THR A 182 40.98 -5.16 10.85
C THR A 182 40.33 -6.19 9.96
#